data_AF-A0A2V9SII2-F1
#
_entry.id   AF-A0A2V9SII2-F1
#
_cell.length_a   1.000
_cell.length_b   1.000
_cell.length_c   1.000
_cell.angle_alpha   90.00
_cell.angle_beta   90.00
_cell.angle_gamma   90.00
#
_symmetry.space_group_name_H-M   'P 1'
#
loop_
_entity.id
_entity.type
_entity.pdbx_description
1 polymer ?
#
loop_
_entity_poly.entity_id
_entity_poly.type
_entity_poly.pdbx_seq_one_letter_code
_entity_poly.pdbx_strand_id
1 'polypeptide(L)'
;MSHEKSQFIPRRKKMILRELSDECLLYDETTNHAHCLNQVAAEVWKLCDGRNNIAEITLALGRHLNRRVEEELIWMAVRRFQKCGLFLNTIPELSGTNALSRRELARKVGRGAVVAFPLVTSVLVPTPATAASCFPLLHICTSNSQCCSNHCGLQGASLICLP
;
A
#
# COMPACT_ATOMS: atom_id res chain seq x y z
N MET A 1 4.69 25.36 18.83
CA MET A 1 3.92 24.57 17.85
C MET A 1 4.60 23.28 17.40
N SER A 2 5.90 23.05 17.64
CA SER A 2 6.61 21.80 17.30
C SER A 2 6.35 20.63 18.26
N HIS A 3 6.04 20.90 19.54
CA HIS A 3 5.87 19.85 20.56
C HIS A 3 4.57 19.03 20.42
N GLU A 4 3.46 19.65 20.00
CA GLU A 4 2.15 19.00 19.93
C GLU A 4 2.07 18.00 18.76
N LYS A 5 2.71 18.34 17.64
CA LYS A 5 2.84 17.46 16.47
C LYS A 5 3.49 16.14 16.91
N SER A 6 4.66 16.20 17.53
CA SER A 6 5.43 15.02 17.93
C SER A 6 4.71 14.07 18.90
N GLN A 7 3.74 14.58 19.68
CA GLN A 7 2.96 13.80 20.65
C GLN A 7 1.79 13.00 20.04
N PHE A 8 1.45 13.20 18.76
CA PHE A 8 0.37 12.44 18.14
C PHE A 8 0.68 10.93 18.16
N ILE A 9 -0.27 10.13 18.65
CA ILE A 9 -0.16 8.66 18.71
C ILE A 9 -1.07 8.06 17.63
N PRO A 10 -0.53 7.66 16.46
CA PRO A 10 -1.32 7.05 15.41
C PRO A 10 -1.81 5.66 15.82
N ARG A 11 -3.10 5.37 15.59
CA ARG A 11 -3.73 4.09 15.88
C ARG A 11 -4.30 3.47 14.61
N ARG A 12 -3.65 2.43 14.11
CA ARG A 12 -4.05 1.70 12.91
C ARG A 12 -5.29 0.84 13.09
N LYS A 13 -6.02 0.67 11.98
CA LYS A 13 -7.04 -0.35 11.83
C LYS A 13 -6.40 -1.74 11.82
N LYS A 14 -7.17 -2.76 12.19
CA LYS A 14 -6.79 -4.15 11.97
C LYS A 14 -6.93 -4.46 10.49
N MET A 15 -5.86 -4.94 9.87
CA MET A 15 -5.77 -5.27 8.45
C MET A 15 -5.06 -6.61 8.33
N ILE A 16 -5.40 -7.38 7.29
CA ILE A 16 -4.63 -8.59 6.99
C ILE A 16 -3.30 -8.15 6.39
N LEU A 17 -2.20 -8.53 7.05
CA LEU A 17 -0.84 -8.23 6.62
C LEU A 17 -0.26 -9.44 5.90
N ARG A 18 0.25 -9.24 4.68
CA ARG A 18 1.03 -10.25 3.98
C ARG A 18 2.38 -9.65 3.59
N GLU A 19 3.45 -10.26 4.08
CA GLU A 19 4.81 -9.90 3.70
C GLU A 19 5.15 -10.55 2.35
N LEU A 20 5.69 -9.76 1.44
CA LEU A 20 6.28 -10.17 0.17
C LEU A 20 7.78 -9.88 0.22
N SER A 21 8.54 -10.29 -0.79
CA SER A 21 10.00 -10.19 -0.81
C SER A 21 10.51 -8.77 -0.53
N ASP A 22 9.89 -7.75 -1.17
CA ASP A 22 10.32 -6.35 -1.11
C ASP A 22 9.21 -5.38 -0.66
N GLU A 23 8.00 -5.90 -0.44
CA GLU A 23 6.80 -5.10 -0.18
C GLU A 23 5.92 -5.77 0.87
N CYS A 24 4.96 -5.01 1.40
CA CYS A 24 3.98 -5.50 2.33
C CYS A 24 2.57 -5.15 1.87
N LEU A 25 1.70 -6.15 1.74
CA LEU A 25 0.32 -5.96 1.35
C LEU A 25 -0.57 -5.84 2.60
N LEU A 26 -1.33 -4.76 2.68
CA LEU A 26 -2.42 -4.59 3.63
C LEU A 26 -3.75 -4.83 2.92
N TYR A 27 -4.54 -5.75 3.42
CA TYR A 27 -5.88 -6.01 2.89
C TYR A 27 -6.95 -5.63 3.92
N ASP A 28 -7.86 -4.77 3.49
CA ASP A 28 -9.06 -4.36 4.22
C ASP A 28 -10.25 -5.23 3.77
N GLU A 29 -10.61 -6.20 4.59
CA GLU A 29 -11.74 -7.09 4.33
C GLU A 29 -13.08 -6.33 4.27
N THR A 30 -13.19 -5.19 4.97
CA THR A 30 -14.44 -4.43 5.02
C THR A 30 -14.69 -3.67 3.72
N THR A 31 -13.63 -3.12 3.13
CA THR A 31 -13.73 -2.32 1.90
C THR A 31 -13.27 -3.05 0.65
N ASN A 32 -12.75 -4.29 0.80
CA ASN A 32 -12.15 -5.09 -0.26
C ASN A 32 -11.02 -4.34 -1.01
N HIS A 33 -10.24 -3.54 -0.28
CA HIS A 33 -9.09 -2.82 -0.81
C HIS A 33 -7.78 -3.47 -0.37
N ALA A 34 -6.81 -3.46 -1.27
CA ALA A 34 -5.43 -3.78 -0.95
C ALA A 34 -4.54 -2.56 -1.08
N HIS A 35 -3.58 -2.43 -0.16
CA HIS A 35 -2.57 -1.39 -0.16
C HIS A 35 -1.19 -2.02 -0.14
N CYS A 36 -0.36 -1.78 -1.16
CA CYS A 36 1.04 -2.18 -1.12
C CYS A 36 1.86 -1.09 -0.45
N LEU A 37 2.67 -1.49 0.51
CA LEU A 37 3.61 -0.69 1.24
C LEU A 37 5.02 -1.09 0.83
N ASN A 38 5.90 -0.13 0.62
CA ASN A 38 7.33 -0.43 0.58
C ASN A 38 7.84 -0.79 1.99
N GLN A 39 9.04 -1.34 2.08
CA GLN A 39 9.64 -1.78 3.35
C GLN A 39 9.61 -0.70 4.44
N VAL A 40 9.97 0.55 4.09
CA VAL A 40 9.99 1.66 5.07
C VAL A 40 8.59 1.98 5.58
N ALA A 41 7.59 2.05 4.69
CA ALA A 41 6.21 2.28 5.07
C ALA A 41 5.63 1.13 5.90
N ALA A 42 6.00 -0.11 5.61
CA ALA A 42 5.59 -1.28 6.38
C ALA A 42 6.09 -1.21 7.83
N GLU A 43 7.34 -0.79 8.05
CA GLU A 43 7.88 -0.62 9.39
C GLU A 43 7.20 0.53 10.16
N VAL A 44 6.93 1.66 9.49
CA VAL A 44 6.12 2.73 10.10
C VAL A 44 4.72 2.21 10.48
N TRP A 45 4.08 1.47 9.57
CA TRP A 45 2.76 0.89 9.78
C TRP A 45 2.74 -0.06 10.99
N LYS A 46 3.77 -0.90 11.18
CA LYS A 46 3.89 -1.80 12.34
C LYS A 46 3.91 -1.01 13.66
N LEU A 47 4.54 0.16 13.68
CA LEU A 47 4.68 1.01 14.85
C LEU A 47 3.47 1.94 15.12
N CYS A 48 2.57 2.12 14.15
CA CYS A 48 1.33 2.87 14.31
C CYS A 48 0.24 2.08 15.06
N ASP A 49 0.59 1.37 16.13
CA ASP A 49 -0.30 0.49 16.89
C ASP A 49 -1.07 1.20 18.01
N GLY A 50 -0.93 2.52 18.14
CA GLY A 50 -1.52 3.31 19.21
C GLY A 50 -0.69 3.34 20.50
N ARG A 51 0.57 2.87 20.49
CA ARG A 51 1.46 2.89 21.67
C ARG A 51 2.61 3.87 21.56
N ASN A 52 3.00 4.24 20.34
CA ASN A 52 4.14 5.10 20.09
C ASN A 52 3.68 6.42 19.48
N ASN A 53 4.22 7.54 19.97
CA ASN A 53 4.07 8.85 19.33
C ASN A 53 5.04 9.00 18.14
N ILE A 54 4.91 10.09 17.38
CA ILE A 54 5.71 10.27 16.15
C ILE A 54 7.22 10.37 16.42
N ALA A 55 7.65 11.00 17.52
CA ALA A 55 9.06 11.02 17.90
C ALA A 55 9.59 9.62 18.21
N GLU A 56 8.83 8.83 18.96
CA GLU A 56 9.17 7.45 19.31
C GLU A 56 9.27 6.56 18.07
N ILE A 57 8.31 6.69 17.14
CA ILE A 57 8.34 5.99 15.85
C ILE A 57 9.59 6.39 15.05
N THR A 58 9.93 7.68 15.01
CA THR A 58 11.11 8.18 14.30
C THR A 58 12.40 7.57 14.85
N LEU A 59 12.53 7.52 16.18
CA LEU A 59 13.69 6.94 16.86
C LEU A 59 13.76 5.42 16.65
N ALA A 60 12.64 4.72 16.79
CA ALA A 60 12.57 3.27 16.60
C ALA A 60 12.96 2.89 15.16
N LEU A 61 12.43 3.60 14.16
CA LEU A 61 12.76 3.36 12.77
C LEU A 61 14.23 3.68 12.45
N GLY A 62 14.77 4.76 13.02
CA GLY A 62 16.17 5.12 12.84
C GLY A 62 17.14 4.05 13.39
N ARG A 63 16.80 3.46 14.55
CA ARG A 63 17.54 2.32 15.12
C ARG A 63 17.44 1.09 14.23
N HIS A 64 16.25 0.75 13.76
CA HIS A 64 16.03 -0.42 12.90
C HIS A 64 16.80 -0.33 11.57
N LEU A 65 16.83 0.86 10.96
CA LEU A 65 17.51 1.10 9.69
C LEU A 65 19.00 1.48 9.83
N ASN A 66 19.51 1.54 11.07
CA ASN A 66 20.86 2.01 11.41
C ASN A 66 21.23 3.33 10.71
N ARG A 67 20.29 4.28 10.65
CA ARG A 67 20.47 5.58 10.01
C ARG A 67 19.58 6.65 10.63
N ARG A 68 19.97 7.91 10.48
CA ARG A 68 19.11 9.03 10.88
C ARG A 68 17.87 9.09 9.98
N VAL A 69 16.69 9.06 10.58
CA VAL A 69 15.41 9.28 9.90
C VAL A 69 14.88 10.65 10.32
N GLU A 70 14.40 11.42 9.35
CA GLU A 70 13.73 12.69 9.61
C GLU A 70 12.27 12.46 10.02
N GLU A 71 11.82 13.14 11.07
CA GLU A 71 10.42 13.07 11.55
C GLU A 71 9.40 13.39 10.43
N GLU A 72 9.77 14.28 9.51
CA GLU A 72 8.92 14.66 8.37
C GLU A 72 8.59 13.47 7.45
N LEU A 73 9.52 12.50 7.32
CA LEU A 73 9.27 11.27 6.56
C LEU A 73 8.17 10.41 7.21
N ILE A 74 8.18 10.34 8.55
CA ILE A 74 7.13 9.64 9.30
C ILE A 74 5.79 10.35 9.10
N TRP A 75 5.77 11.68 9.18
CA TRP A 75 4.58 12.48 8.91
C TRP A 75 4.00 12.27 7.53
N MET A 76 4.85 12.16 6.51
CA MET A 76 4.40 11.86 5.15
C MET A 76 3.72 10.49 5.05
N ALA A 77 4.30 9.45 5.66
CA ALA A 77 3.71 8.12 5.70
C ALA A 77 2.36 8.13 6.46
N VAL A 78 2.33 8.71 7.67
CA VAL A 78 1.13 8.81 8.51
C VAL A 78 0.01 9.57 7.79
N ARG A 79 0.30 10.69 7.13
CA ARG A 79 -0.69 11.41 6.29
C ARG A 79 -1.19 10.57 5.13
N ARG A 80 -0.31 9.78 4.50
CA ARG A 80 -0.71 8.89 3.41
C ARG A 80 -1.63 7.79 3.92
N PHE A 81 -1.34 7.19 5.07
CA PHE A 81 -2.22 6.21 5.72
C PHE A 81 -3.58 6.79 6.08
N GLN A 82 -3.63 8.02 6.61
CA GLN A 82 -4.92 8.68 6.87
C GLN A 82 -5.71 8.92 5.58
N LYS A 83 -5.07 9.39 4.50
CA LYS A 83 -5.74 9.57 3.20
C LYS A 83 -6.28 8.27 2.62
N CYS A 84 -5.65 7.14 2.94
CA CYS A 84 -6.12 5.80 2.57
C CYS A 84 -7.14 5.23 3.57
N GLY A 85 -7.54 5.98 4.60
CA GLY A 85 -8.52 5.54 5.60
C GLY A 85 -8.00 4.42 6.51
N LEU A 86 -6.69 4.31 6.71
CA LEU A 86 -6.07 3.17 7.41
C LEU A 86 -5.98 3.33 8.94
N PHE A 87 -6.37 4.50 9.48
CA PHE A 87 -6.36 4.77 10.91
C PHE A 87 -7.75 4.76 11.54
N LEU A 88 -7.79 4.49 12.84
CA LEU A 88 -8.96 4.60 13.71
C LEU A 88 -9.11 6.01 14.29
N ASN A 89 -8.03 6.77 14.34
CA ASN A 89 -8.02 8.16 14.79
C ASN A 89 -7.57 9.11 13.67
N THR A 90 -8.05 10.34 13.74
CA THR A 90 -7.73 11.40 12.78
C THR A 90 -6.51 12.17 13.28
N ILE A 91 -5.56 12.47 12.39
CA ILE A 91 -4.49 13.42 12.70
C ILE A 91 -5.14 14.78 13.03
N PRO A 92 -4.72 15.47 14.10
CA PRO A 92 -5.16 16.83 14.39
C PRO A 92 -5.00 17.74 13.17
N GLU A 93 -5.96 18.61 12.89
CA GLU A 93 -5.82 19.60 11.82
C GLU A 93 -4.68 20.58 12.15
N LEU A 94 -3.47 20.22 11.72
CA LEU A 94 -2.30 21.06 11.86
C LEU A 94 -2.31 22.09 10.73
N SER A 95 -2.97 23.22 10.98
CA SER A 95 -2.94 24.41 10.15
C SER A 95 -1.50 24.73 9.73
N GLY A 96 -1.23 24.76 8.42
CA GLY A 96 -0.01 25.36 7.88
C GLY A 96 1.16 24.43 7.53
N THR A 97 0.95 23.12 7.39
CA THR A 97 2.00 22.27 6.79
C THR A 97 1.80 22.15 5.29
N ASN A 98 2.63 22.86 4.51
CA ASN A 98 2.86 22.50 3.12
C ASN A 98 3.21 21.02 3.10
N ALA A 99 2.29 20.17 2.65
CA ALA A 99 2.58 18.77 2.40
C ALA A 99 3.68 18.77 1.34
N LEU A 100 4.93 18.62 1.76
CA LEU A 100 6.07 18.68 0.86
C LEU A 100 5.80 17.67 -0.25
N SER A 101 5.84 18.16 -1.49
CA SER A 101 5.66 17.28 -2.63
C SER A 101 6.79 16.25 -2.61
N ARG A 102 6.54 15.03 -3.07
CA ARG A 102 7.59 13.99 -3.21
C ARG A 102 8.86 14.53 -3.88
N ARG A 103 8.69 15.48 -4.82
CA ARG A 103 9.76 16.21 -5.54
C ARG A 103 10.59 17.17 -4.67
N GLU A 104 10.02 17.70 -3.59
CA GLU A 104 10.74 18.55 -2.64
C GLU A 104 11.57 17.72 -1.67
N LEU A 105 11.08 16.57 -1.23
CA LEU A 105 11.87 15.63 -0.43
C LEU A 105 13.02 15.03 -1.25
N ALA A 106 12.76 14.63 -2.51
CA ALA A 106 13.82 14.18 -3.42
C ALA A 106 14.93 15.22 -3.61
N ARG A 107 14.58 16.52 -3.63
CA ARG A 107 15.56 17.61 -3.69
C ARG A 107 16.35 17.78 -2.39
N LYS A 108 15.73 17.54 -1.23
CA LYS A 108 16.39 17.63 0.08
C LYS A 108 17.28 16.42 0.39
N VAL A 109 16.94 15.23 -0.10
CA VAL A 109 17.64 13.97 0.21
C VAL A 109 18.85 13.72 -0.72
N GLY A 110 19.07 14.56 -1.73
CA GLY A 110 20.25 14.50 -2.61
C GLY A 110 20.14 13.43 -3.70
N ARG A 111 20.93 13.59 -4.78
CA ARG A 111 20.87 12.81 -6.04
C ARG A 111 21.17 11.31 -5.93
N GLY A 112 21.40 10.76 -4.74
CA GLY A 112 21.80 9.36 -4.52
C GLY A 112 20.76 8.47 -3.81
N ALA A 113 19.65 9.03 -3.31
CA ALA A 113 18.59 8.23 -2.70
C ALA A 113 17.51 7.88 -3.72
N VAL A 114 17.11 6.61 -3.78
CA VAL A 114 15.99 6.15 -4.61
C VAL A 114 14.69 6.76 -4.08
N VAL A 115 14.30 7.93 -4.59
CA VAL A 115 13.03 8.61 -4.24
C VAL A 115 11.96 8.36 -5.32
N ALA A 116 11.81 7.09 -5.73
CA ALA A 116 10.94 6.73 -6.85
C ALA A 116 9.75 5.83 -6.47
N PHE A 117 9.68 5.27 -5.26
CA PHE A 117 8.57 4.37 -4.90
C PHE A 117 7.47 5.05 -4.07
N PRO A 118 6.19 4.97 -4.47
CA PRO A 118 5.09 5.40 -3.63
C PRO A 118 5.10 4.60 -2.31
N LEU A 119 5.09 5.30 -1.17
CA LEU A 119 5.00 4.68 0.16
C LEU A 119 3.75 3.81 0.31
N VAL A 120 2.68 4.16 -0.41
CA VAL A 120 1.42 3.40 -0.45
C VAL A 120 0.83 3.48 -1.86
N THR A 121 0.70 2.34 -2.51
CA THR A 121 -0.18 2.14 -3.68
C THR A 121 -1.44 1.45 -3.22
N SER A 122 -2.59 1.99 -3.60
CA SER A 122 -3.89 1.36 -3.33
C SER A 122 -4.42 0.79 -4.63
N VAL A 123 -4.92 -0.45 -4.59
CA VAL A 123 -5.56 -1.10 -5.72
C VAL A 123 -6.87 -1.71 -5.22
N LEU A 124 -7.95 -1.51 -6.00
CA LEU A 124 -9.19 -2.25 -5.80
C LEU A 124 -8.91 -3.72 -6.08
N VAL A 125 -9.17 -4.61 -5.12
CA VAL A 125 -9.01 -6.05 -5.38
C VAL A 125 -10.20 -6.47 -6.25
N PRO A 126 -9.97 -6.91 -7.51
CA PRO A 126 -11.04 -7.43 -8.34
C PRO A 126 -11.67 -8.62 -7.63
N THR A 127 -12.97 -8.85 -7.82
CA THR A 127 -13.58 -10.08 -7.31
C THR A 127 -12.82 -11.29 -7.89
N PRO A 128 -12.65 -12.41 -7.16
CA PRO A 128 -11.89 -13.56 -7.65
C PRO A 128 -12.30 -14.04 -9.05
N ALA A 129 -13.60 -13.95 -9.36
CA ALA A 129 -14.17 -14.27 -10.67
C ALA A 129 -13.66 -13.39 -11.82
N THR A 130 -13.24 -12.16 -11.54
CA THR A 130 -12.68 -11.20 -12.52
C THR A 130 -11.16 -11.16 -12.54
N ALA A 131 -10.50 -11.85 -11.61
CA ALA A 131 -9.06 -12.07 -11.60
C ALA A 131 -8.65 -13.37 -12.34
N ALA A 132 -9.62 -14.15 -12.84
CA ALA A 132 -9.33 -15.32 -13.65
C ALA A 132 -8.62 -14.88 -14.94
N SER A 133 -7.43 -15.44 -15.18
CA SER A 133 -6.65 -15.24 -16.41
C SER A 133 -7.17 -16.08 -17.59
N CYS A 134 -8.20 -16.87 -17.36
CA CYS A 134 -8.83 -17.76 -18.33
C CYS A 134 -10.22 -17.25 -18.72
N PHE A 135 -10.63 -17.55 -19.95
CA PHE A 135 -11.93 -17.25 -20.47
C PHE A 135 -12.97 -18.28 -20.01
N PRO A 136 -14.19 -17.83 -19.65
CA PRO A 136 -15.29 -18.70 -19.30
C PRO A 136 -15.82 -19.46 -20.52
N LEU A 137 -16.73 -20.41 -20.28
CA LEU A 137 -17.40 -21.16 -21.35
C LEU A 137 -18.03 -20.22 -22.38
N LEU A 138 -18.05 -20.68 -23.64
CA LEU A 138 -18.57 -19.99 -24.82
C LEU A 138 -17.82 -18.74 -25.27
N HIS A 139 -16.72 -18.38 -24.59
CA HIS A 139 -15.87 -17.28 -25.03
C HIS A 139 -14.95 -17.71 -26.18
N ILE A 140 -14.64 -16.79 -27.10
CA ILE A 140 -13.73 -17.04 -28.21
C ILE A 140 -12.33 -17.35 -27.68
N CYS A 141 -11.71 -18.38 -28.24
CA CYS A 141 -10.37 -18.83 -27.89
C CYS A 141 -9.55 -19.13 -29.14
N THR A 142 -8.24 -19.21 -28.95
CA THR A 142 -7.26 -19.61 -29.98
C THR A 142 -6.34 -20.72 -29.49
N SER A 143 -6.36 -21.03 -28.18
CA SER A 143 -5.59 -22.12 -27.56
C SER A 143 -6.30 -22.66 -26.32
N ASN A 144 -6.06 -23.94 -25.99
CA ASN A 144 -6.64 -24.62 -24.83
C ASN A 144 -6.38 -23.88 -23.51
N SER A 145 -5.16 -23.39 -23.31
CA SER A 145 -4.74 -22.71 -22.08
C SER A 145 -5.45 -21.38 -21.81
N GLN A 146 -6.15 -20.82 -22.81
CA GLN A 146 -6.97 -19.64 -22.63
C GLN A 146 -8.30 -19.95 -21.94
N CYS A 147 -8.77 -21.19 -21.98
CA CYS A 147 -10.07 -21.57 -21.43
C CYS A 147 -9.93 -22.08 -19.99
N CYS A 148 -10.88 -21.72 -19.10
CA CYS A 148 -10.85 -22.24 -17.73
C CYS A 148 -11.04 -23.77 -17.66
N SER A 149 -11.68 -24.35 -18.66
CA SER A 149 -11.81 -25.80 -18.89
C SER A 149 -10.57 -26.44 -19.51
N ASN A 150 -9.58 -25.64 -19.92
CA ASN A 150 -8.43 -26.06 -20.72
C ASN A 150 -8.83 -26.74 -22.04
N HIS A 151 -10.00 -26.40 -22.59
CA HIS A 151 -10.54 -26.97 -23.81
C HIS A 151 -11.08 -25.89 -24.75
N CYS A 152 -10.32 -25.62 -25.81
CA CYS A 152 -10.71 -24.75 -26.91
C CYS A 152 -11.17 -25.61 -28.08
N GLY A 153 -12.48 -25.63 -28.35
CA GLY A 153 -13.10 -26.49 -29.34
C GLY A 153 -13.87 -25.70 -30.40
N LEU A 154 -14.13 -26.33 -31.54
CA LEU A 154 -14.90 -25.72 -32.63
C LEU A 154 -16.40 -25.87 -32.35
N GLN A 155 -17.14 -24.76 -32.33
CA GLN A 155 -18.61 -24.78 -32.32
C GLN A 155 -19.13 -23.85 -33.43
N GLY A 156 -19.72 -24.44 -34.47
CA GLY A 156 -20.07 -23.71 -35.69
C GLY A 156 -18.82 -23.26 -36.44
N ALA A 157 -18.69 -21.95 -36.68
CA ALA A 157 -17.59 -21.33 -37.43
C ALA A 157 -16.48 -20.71 -36.54
N SER A 158 -16.59 -20.84 -35.21
CA SER A 158 -15.67 -20.19 -34.26
C SER A 158 -15.09 -21.21 -33.28
N LEU A 159 -13.86 -20.95 -32.83
CA LEU A 159 -13.25 -21.63 -31.69
C LEU A 159 -13.70 -20.96 -30.39
N ILE A 160 -14.26 -21.75 -29.48
CA ILE A 160 -14.73 -21.27 -28.18
C ILE A 160 -14.37 -22.23 -27.05
N CYS A 161 -14.41 -21.74 -25.81
CA CYS A 161 -14.19 -22.55 -24.63
C CYS A 161 -15.38 -23.48 -24.36
N LEU A 162 -15.15 -24.79 -24.43
CA LEU A 162 -16.17 -25.83 -24.13
C LEU A 162 -15.91 -26.43 -22.74
N PRO A 163 -16.92 -27.03 -22.09
CA PRO A 163 -16.76 -27.67 -20.79
C PRO A 163 -15.67 -28.75 -20.76
#